data_AF-A0A0M1J1I4-F1
#
_entry.id   AF-A0A0M1J1I4-F1
#
_cell.length_a   1.000
_cell.length_b   1.000
_cell.length_c   1.000
_cell.angle_alpha   90.00
_cell.angle_beta   90.00
_cell.angle_gamma   90.00
#
_symmetry.space_group_name_H-M   'P 1'
#
loop_
_entity.id
_entity.type
_entity.pdbx_description
1 polymer ?
#
loop_
_entity_poly.entity_id
_entity_poly.type
_entity_poly.pdbx_seq_one_letter_code
_entity_poly.pdbx_strand_id
1 'polypeptide(L)'
;FDAVINKLDLLHERPNTMEIVVMLDAIGAGAAVSKPKSGKSAKKGRSKPELDAGKIGELQFDVGEIERAIYAKIVKKCGNRRHWEEWAEDVANIAKRHIDTIHKLLVDPQQGAAQAAFAEFANGLRKNLNAGIRDGEIVEMLAQHLITQPVFEALFANYKFAAENPMAQALQQVVA
;
A
#
# COMPACT_ATOMS: atom_id res chain seq x y z
N PHE A 1 0.73 -5.44 -11.14
CA PHE A 1 0.25 -4.46 -12.12
C PHE A 1 -0.65 -3.43 -11.44
N ASP A 2 -1.76 -3.85 -10.83
CA ASP A 2 -2.69 -2.96 -10.12
C ASP A 2 -2.03 -2.10 -9.02
N ALA A 3 -1.10 -2.68 -8.25
CA ALA A 3 -0.33 -1.92 -7.26
C ALA A 3 0.45 -0.73 -7.86
N VAL A 4 0.95 -0.85 -9.11
CA VAL A 4 1.67 0.24 -9.79
C VAL A 4 0.69 1.33 -10.23
N ILE A 5 -0.50 0.95 -10.69
CA ILE A 5 -1.57 1.87 -11.08
C ILE A 5 -2.15 2.59 -9.86
N ASN A 6 -2.35 1.88 -8.75
CA ASN A 6 -2.81 2.47 -7.50
C ASN A 6 -1.75 3.40 -6.88
N LYS A 7 -0.47 3.06 -7.05
CA LYS A 7 0.64 3.95 -6.67
C LYS A 7 0.68 5.23 -7.50
N LEU A 8 0.41 5.12 -8.80
CA LEU A 8 0.24 6.26 -9.71
C LEU A 8 -0.93 7.16 -9.29
N ASP A 9 -2.05 6.58 -8.83
CA ASP A 9 -3.22 7.32 -8.32
C ASP A 9 -2.90 8.07 -7.01
N LEU A 10 -2.20 7.43 -6.07
CA LEU A 10 -1.87 8.06 -4.78
C LEU A 10 -0.76 9.10 -4.88
N LEU A 11 0.37 8.76 -5.52
CA LEU A 11 1.57 9.59 -5.49
C LEU A 11 1.58 10.63 -6.60
N HIS A 12 0.81 10.42 -7.68
CA HIS A 12 0.88 11.23 -8.90
C HIS A 12 2.31 11.37 -9.48
N GLU A 13 3.20 10.45 -9.09
CA GLU A 13 4.59 10.40 -9.51
C GLU A 13 4.78 9.33 -10.59
N ARG A 14 5.78 9.56 -11.45
CA ARG A 14 6.10 8.64 -12.55
C ARG A 14 6.69 7.34 -11.98
N PRO A 15 6.12 6.17 -12.30
CA PRO A 15 6.69 4.90 -11.87
C PRO A 15 7.92 4.57 -12.72
N ASN A 16 8.97 4.04 -12.10
CA ASN A 16 10.18 3.58 -12.80
C ASN A 16 9.93 2.41 -13.77
N THR A 17 8.75 1.80 -13.70
CA THR A 17 8.36 0.62 -14.50
C THR A 17 7.68 0.98 -15.83
N MET A 18 7.28 2.23 -16.05
CA MET A 18 6.53 2.63 -17.25
C MET A 18 7.06 3.92 -17.86
N GLU A 19 7.53 3.84 -19.10
CA GLU A 19 8.07 4.96 -19.86
C GLU A 19 7.14 5.34 -21.02
N ILE A 20 6.87 6.63 -21.19
CA ILE A 20 6.13 7.17 -22.34
C ILE A 20 7.16 7.78 -23.28
N VAL A 21 7.31 7.16 -24.45
CA VAL A 21 8.23 7.62 -25.49
C VAL A 21 7.43 8.38 -26.54
N VAL A 22 7.83 9.62 -26.82
CA VAL A 22 7.28 10.40 -27.93
C VAL A 22 8.10 10.08 -29.18
N MET A 23 7.47 9.46 -30.18
CA MET A 23 8.06 9.34 -31.51
C MET A 23 7.60 10.51 -32.37
N LEU A 24 8.52 11.37 -32.79
CA LEU A 24 8.28 12.31 -33.87
C LEU A 24 8.72 11.65 -35.17
N ASP A 25 7.79 11.49 -36.10
CA ASP A 25 8.16 11.13 -37.46
C ASP A 25 8.83 12.36 -38.10
N ALA A 26 10.09 12.21 -38.49
CA ALA A 26 10.93 13.34 -38.89
C ALA A 26 10.53 13.84 -40.29
N ILE A 27 9.44 14.59 -40.37
CA ILE A 27 9.15 15.44 -41.53
C ILE A 27 9.65 16.84 -41.19
N GLY A 28 10.94 17.08 -41.45
CA GLY A 28 11.53 18.41 -41.62
C GLY A 28 11.58 19.32 -40.37
N ALA A 29 12.80 19.44 -39.82
CA ALA A 29 13.32 20.59 -39.07
C ALA A 29 12.50 21.17 -37.89
N GLY A 30 13.01 20.95 -36.67
CA GLY A 30 13.04 22.03 -35.66
C GLY A 30 12.07 21.99 -34.48
N ALA A 31 11.49 20.84 -34.11
CA ALA A 31 10.72 20.77 -32.85
C ALA A 31 11.66 20.55 -31.65
N ALA A 32 12.00 21.63 -30.93
CA ALA A 32 12.72 21.53 -29.66
C ALA A 32 11.79 20.96 -28.57
N VAL A 33 12.05 19.73 -28.12
CA VAL A 33 11.36 19.13 -26.98
C VAL A 33 11.94 19.70 -25.69
N SER A 34 11.19 20.59 -25.03
CA SER A 34 11.55 21.10 -23.71
C SER A 34 11.35 20.04 -22.63
N LYS A 35 12.43 19.70 -21.89
CA LYS A 35 12.38 18.78 -20.74
C LYS A 35 11.45 19.30 -19.64
N PRO A 36 10.71 18.41 -18.94
CA PRO A 36 9.75 18.83 -17.92
C PRO A 36 10.47 19.41 -16.70
N LYS A 37 10.06 20.61 -16.27
CA LYS A 37 10.45 21.16 -14.96
C LYS A 37 9.57 20.53 -13.88
N SER A 38 10.20 19.90 -12.89
CA SER A 38 9.53 19.44 -11.68
C SER A 38 9.15 20.63 -10.80
N GLY A 39 7.92 20.64 -10.30
CA GLY A 39 7.54 21.39 -9.10
C GLY A 39 6.65 22.62 -9.31
N LYS A 40 5.37 22.43 -8.96
CA LYS A 40 4.47 23.27 -8.12
C LYS A 40 3.08 23.44 -8.73
N SER A 41 2.12 22.93 -7.97
CA SER A 41 0.68 23.08 -8.15
C SER A 41 0.28 24.54 -8.32
N ALA A 42 -0.35 24.87 -9.45
CA ALA A 42 -1.05 26.13 -9.64
C ALA A 42 -2.48 25.85 -10.12
N LYS A 43 -3.41 26.15 -9.21
CA LYS A 43 -4.86 26.05 -9.31
C LYS A 43 -5.38 27.15 -10.26
N LYS A 44 -5.96 26.84 -11.43
CA LYS A 44 -6.91 27.77 -12.11
C LYS A 44 -7.71 27.15 -13.25
N GLY A 45 -9.02 27.37 -13.19
CA GLY A 45 -9.82 27.89 -14.32
C GLY A 45 -10.06 26.98 -15.52
N ARG A 46 -11.21 26.31 -15.51
CA ARG A 46 -11.77 25.57 -16.65
C ARG A 46 -12.19 26.55 -17.76
N SER A 47 -11.48 26.55 -18.88
CA SER A 47 -11.91 27.23 -20.12
C SER A 47 -11.80 26.22 -21.27
N LYS A 48 -12.90 25.97 -21.97
CA LYS A 48 -12.88 25.15 -23.21
C LYS A 48 -12.08 25.92 -24.28
N PRO A 49 -11.13 25.30 -24.99
CA PRO A 49 -10.54 25.95 -26.15
C PRO A 49 -11.48 25.79 -27.34
N GLU A 50 -11.96 26.91 -27.86
CA GLU A 50 -12.57 27.00 -29.19
C GLU A 50 -11.42 26.91 -30.19
N LEU A 51 -11.42 25.89 -31.07
CA LEU A 51 -10.38 25.72 -32.08
C LEU A 51 -10.71 26.59 -33.30
N ASP A 52 -9.97 27.69 -33.45
CA ASP A 52 -9.98 28.54 -34.64
C ASP A 52 -9.04 27.96 -35.70
N ALA A 53 -9.57 27.65 -36.89
CA ALA A 53 -8.97 26.80 -37.92
C ALA A 53 -7.90 27.51 -38.80
N GLY A 54 -7.24 28.56 -38.31
CA GLY A 54 -6.45 29.47 -39.15
C GLY A 54 -4.96 29.59 -38.86
N LYS A 55 -4.45 29.05 -37.75
CA LYS A 55 -3.01 29.10 -37.42
C LYS A 55 -2.60 27.79 -36.78
N ILE A 56 -1.85 26.97 -37.51
CA ILE A 56 -0.97 25.96 -36.89
C ILE A 56 0.20 26.75 -36.28
N GLY A 57 -0.09 27.58 -35.29
CA GLY A 57 0.92 28.12 -34.39
C GLY A 57 1.49 26.95 -33.63
N GLU A 58 2.82 26.89 -33.55
CA GLU A 58 3.61 25.94 -32.77
C GLU A 58 2.74 25.20 -31.75
N LEU A 59 2.38 23.95 -32.07
CA LEU A 59 1.98 23.03 -31.02
C LEU A 59 3.23 22.87 -30.16
N GLN A 60 3.39 23.76 -29.19
CA GLN A 60 4.23 23.54 -28.03
C GLN A 60 3.56 22.38 -27.31
N PHE A 61 3.85 21.16 -27.76
CA PHE A 61 3.51 19.95 -27.06
C PHE A 61 4.24 20.07 -25.72
N ASP A 62 3.55 20.51 -24.68
CA ASP A 62 4.02 20.27 -23.32
C ASP A 62 3.91 18.76 -23.11
N VAL A 63 4.96 18.06 -23.54
CA VAL A 63 5.10 16.61 -23.43
C VAL A 63 4.81 16.17 -22.00
N GLY A 64 5.16 17.01 -21.01
CA GLY A 64 4.85 16.76 -19.61
C GLY A 64 3.35 16.77 -19.30
N GLU A 65 2.55 17.64 -19.92
CA GLU A 65 1.09 17.66 -19.74
C GLU A 65 0.41 16.46 -20.38
N ILE A 66 0.85 16.08 -21.58
CA ILE A 66 0.32 14.90 -22.28
C ILE A 66 0.67 13.62 -21.52
N GLU A 67 1.90 13.52 -21.02
CA GLU A 67 2.36 12.39 -20.21
C GLU A 67 1.51 12.23 -18.93
N ARG A 68 1.26 13.33 -18.21
CA ARG A 68 0.36 13.33 -17.04
C ARG A 68 -1.07 12.93 -17.43
N ALA A 69 -1.57 13.41 -18.56
CA ALA A 69 -2.91 13.07 -19.04
C ALA A 69 -3.03 11.58 -19.40
N ILE A 70 -1.99 10.97 -19.97
CA ILE A 70 -1.93 9.54 -20.26
C ILE A 70 -1.95 8.74 -18.95
N TYR A 71 -1.09 9.07 -17.97
CA TYR A 71 -1.10 8.41 -16.67
C TYR A 71 -2.46 8.50 -15.97
N ALA A 72 -3.07 9.69 -15.96
CA ALA A 72 -4.41 9.89 -15.40
C ALA A 72 -5.48 9.03 -16.11
N LYS A 73 -5.33 8.82 -17.43
CA LYS A 73 -6.25 7.97 -18.20
C LYS A 73 -6.06 6.49 -17.88
N ILE A 74 -4.81 6.04 -17.69
CA ILE A 74 -4.47 4.68 -17.27
C ILE A 74 -5.09 4.39 -15.90
N VAL A 75 -4.89 5.27 -14.92
CA VAL A 75 -5.52 5.14 -13.59
C VAL A 75 -7.05 5.06 -13.70
N LYS A 76 -7.66 5.94 -14.49
CA LYS A 76 -9.12 5.97 -14.65
C LYS A 76 -9.70 4.72 -15.33
N LYS A 77 -8.96 4.10 -16.26
CA LYS A 77 -9.45 2.99 -17.09
C LYS A 77 -9.02 1.60 -16.60
N CYS A 78 -7.84 1.51 -16.00
CA CYS A 78 -7.20 0.27 -15.59
C CYS A 78 -7.00 0.16 -14.08
N GLY A 79 -7.31 1.22 -13.31
CA GLY A 79 -7.24 1.17 -11.85
C GLY A 79 -8.45 0.45 -11.26
N ASN A 80 -8.20 -0.43 -10.28
CA ASN A 80 -9.25 -1.03 -9.47
C ASN A 80 -9.57 -0.08 -8.30
N ARG A 81 -10.77 0.53 -8.29
CA ARG A 81 -11.20 1.43 -7.20
C ARG A 81 -11.60 0.71 -5.93
N ARG A 82 -11.94 -0.59 -6.04
CA ARG A 82 -12.36 -1.43 -4.92
C ARG A 82 -11.20 -2.22 -4.31
N HIS A 83 -9.96 -1.98 -4.74
CA HIS A 83 -8.81 -2.74 -4.25
C HIS A 83 -8.67 -2.72 -2.72
N TRP A 84 -9.02 -1.62 -2.05
CA TRP A 84 -9.04 -1.56 -0.58
C TRP A 84 -10.23 -2.29 0.05
N GLU A 85 -11.39 -2.30 -0.62
CA GLU A 85 -12.58 -3.03 -0.15
C GLU A 85 -12.36 -4.54 -0.24
N GLU A 86 -11.88 -5.02 -1.40
CA GLU A 86 -11.52 -6.42 -1.64
C GLU A 86 -10.40 -6.86 -0.68
N TRP A 87 -9.36 -6.04 -0.55
CA TRP A 87 -8.27 -6.33 0.39
C TRP A 87 -8.75 -6.39 1.84
N ALA A 88 -9.63 -5.48 2.28
CA ALA A 88 -10.16 -5.49 3.64
C ALA A 88 -10.98 -6.74 3.94
N GLU A 89 -11.77 -7.23 2.96
CA GLU A 89 -12.51 -8.48 3.09
C GLU A 89 -11.58 -9.69 3.24
N ASP A 90 -10.53 -9.75 2.42
CA ASP A 90 -9.50 -10.79 2.52
C ASP A 90 -8.76 -10.75 3.85
N VAL A 91 -8.37 -9.56 4.32
CA VAL A 91 -7.74 -9.37 5.62
C VAL A 91 -8.65 -9.82 6.76
N ALA A 92 -9.95 -9.51 6.71
CA ALA A 92 -10.90 -9.96 7.71
C ALA A 92 -11.03 -11.49 7.74
N ASN A 93 -11.01 -12.14 6.58
CA ASN A 93 -11.05 -13.60 6.48
C ASN A 93 -9.77 -14.25 7.02
N ILE A 94 -8.61 -13.66 6.74
CA ILE A 94 -7.31 -14.10 7.28
C ILE A 94 -7.28 -13.93 8.80
N ALA A 95 -7.81 -12.81 9.32
CA ALA A 95 -7.90 -12.55 10.75
C ALA A 95 -8.69 -13.62 11.49
N LYS A 96 -9.88 -13.95 10.97
CA LYS A 96 -10.73 -15.01 11.53
C LYS A 96 -9.99 -16.35 11.56
N ARG A 97 -9.27 -16.70 10.49
CA ARG A 97 -8.48 -17.94 10.44
C ARG A 97 -7.36 -17.97 11.47
N HIS A 98 -6.69 -16.85 11.72
CA HIS A 98 -5.66 -16.78 12.77
C HIS A 98 -6.28 -16.97 14.15
N ILE A 99 -7.38 -16.27 14.46
CA ILE A 99 -8.12 -16.43 15.72
C ILE A 99 -8.55 -17.89 15.92
N ASP A 100 -9.17 -18.50 14.91
CA ASP A 100 -9.63 -19.90 14.96
C ASP A 100 -8.46 -20.87 15.16
N THR A 101 -7.33 -20.63 14.49
CA THR A 101 -6.13 -21.47 14.60
C THR A 101 -5.56 -21.39 16.02
N ILE A 102 -5.42 -20.18 16.56
CA ILE A 102 -4.91 -19.99 17.92
C ILE A 102 -5.85 -20.66 18.93
N HIS A 103 -7.17 -20.47 18.80
CA HIS A 103 -8.13 -21.15 19.67
C HIS A 103 -8.02 -22.68 19.60
N LYS A 104 -7.88 -23.26 18.40
CA LYS A 104 -7.71 -24.70 18.24
C LYS A 104 -6.43 -25.20 18.93
N LEU A 105 -5.32 -24.49 18.80
CA LEU A 105 -4.07 -24.82 19.49
C LEU A 105 -4.24 -24.77 21.02
N LEU A 106 -4.97 -23.79 21.54
CA LEU A 106 -5.16 -23.65 22.98
C LEU A 106 -6.12 -24.69 23.58
N VAL A 107 -7.01 -25.28 22.79
CA VAL A 107 -7.97 -26.30 23.26
C VAL A 107 -7.42 -27.73 23.05
N ASP A 108 -6.49 -27.94 22.13
CA ASP A 108 -5.89 -29.25 21.87
C ASP A 108 -5.00 -29.71 23.04
N PRO A 109 -5.36 -30.80 23.77
CA PRO A 109 -4.58 -31.31 24.89
C PRO A 109 -3.17 -31.79 24.50
N GLN A 110 -2.92 -32.07 23.22
CA GLN A 110 -1.60 -32.48 22.72
C GLN A 110 -0.64 -31.29 22.58
N GLN A 111 -1.15 -30.06 22.62
CA GLN A 111 -0.38 -28.82 22.44
C GLN A 111 -0.01 -28.14 23.77
N GLY A 112 0.36 -28.93 24.78
CA GLY A 112 0.69 -28.42 26.13
C GLY A 112 1.81 -27.37 26.14
N ALA A 113 2.76 -27.43 25.20
CA ALA A 113 3.82 -26.43 25.05
C ALA A 113 3.27 -25.06 24.59
N ALA A 114 2.37 -25.04 23.60
CA ALA A 114 1.76 -23.81 23.11
C ALA A 114 0.84 -23.18 24.18
N GLN A 115 0.11 -24.00 24.93
CA GLN A 115 -0.70 -23.54 26.06
C GLN A 115 0.17 -22.90 27.16
N ALA A 116 1.31 -23.52 27.49
CA ALA A 116 2.23 -22.97 28.48
C ALA A 116 2.85 -21.64 28.02
N ALA A 117 3.31 -21.56 26.77
CA ALA A 117 3.87 -20.33 26.19
C ALA A 117 2.81 -19.20 26.16
N PHE A 118 1.58 -19.51 25.78
CA PHE A 118 0.48 -18.55 25.81
C PHE A 118 0.17 -18.09 27.24
N ALA A 119 0.13 -19.00 28.21
CA ALA A 119 -0.15 -18.65 29.61
C ALA A 119 0.96 -17.76 30.21
N GLU A 120 2.22 -18.02 29.88
CA GLU A 120 3.34 -17.18 30.29
C GLU A 120 3.23 -15.77 29.70
N PHE A 121 2.99 -15.69 28.40
CA PHE A 121 2.80 -14.42 27.70
C PHE A 121 1.59 -13.64 28.23
N ALA A 122 0.46 -14.31 28.43
CA ALA A 122 -0.75 -13.69 28.94
C ALA A 122 -0.56 -13.12 30.35
N ASN A 123 0.17 -13.85 31.20
CA ASN A 123 0.56 -13.35 32.52
C ASN A 123 1.53 -12.15 32.43
N GLY A 124 2.49 -12.18 31.49
CA GLY A 124 3.37 -11.05 31.22
C GLY A 124 2.60 -9.79 30.80
N LEU A 125 1.65 -9.93 29.87
CA LEU A 125 0.77 -8.85 29.43
C LEU A 125 -0.08 -8.27 30.56
N ARG A 126 -0.68 -9.13 31.39
CA ARG A 126 -1.50 -8.70 32.53
C ARG A 126 -0.70 -7.92 33.56
N LYS A 127 0.57 -8.31 33.78
CA LYS A 127 1.48 -7.62 34.70
C LYS A 127 1.95 -6.27 34.16
N ASN A 128 2.23 -6.18 32.86
CA ASN A 128 2.85 -5.00 32.26
C ASN A 128 1.85 -3.97 31.71
N LEU A 129 0.63 -4.39 31.36
CA LEU A 129 -0.34 -3.55 30.67
C LEU A 129 -1.62 -3.36 31.49
N ASN A 130 -2.41 -4.42 31.68
CA ASN A 130 -3.63 -4.38 32.49
C ASN A 130 -4.05 -5.78 32.95
N ALA A 131 -4.26 -5.95 34.25
CA ALA A 131 -4.67 -7.21 34.86
C ALA A 131 -6.07 -7.69 34.41
N GLY A 132 -6.92 -6.78 33.94
CA GLY A 132 -8.29 -7.09 33.49
C GLY A 132 -8.41 -7.72 32.10
N ILE A 133 -7.31 -7.85 31.35
CA ILE A 133 -7.35 -8.38 29.98
C ILE A 133 -7.62 -9.90 30.01
N ARG A 134 -8.66 -10.32 29.29
CA ARG A 134 -9.08 -11.73 29.17
C ARG A 134 -8.28 -12.44 28.10
N ASP A 135 -8.17 -13.77 28.21
CA ASP A 135 -7.40 -14.57 27.23
C ASP A 135 -7.89 -14.38 25.79
N GLY A 136 -9.21 -14.26 25.57
CA GLY A 136 -9.77 -13.95 24.25
C GLY A 136 -9.29 -12.62 23.67
N GLU A 137 -9.13 -11.59 24.49
CA GLU A 137 -8.62 -10.28 24.06
C GLU A 137 -7.13 -10.38 23.70
N ILE A 138 -6.37 -11.24 24.38
CA ILE A 138 -4.95 -11.51 24.08
C ILE A 138 -4.82 -12.28 22.76
N VAL A 139 -5.71 -13.24 22.49
CA VAL A 139 -5.79 -13.94 21.20
C VAL A 139 -6.10 -12.96 20.06
N GLU A 140 -7.03 -12.03 20.26
CA GLU A 140 -7.33 -10.99 19.28
C GLU A 140 -6.12 -10.08 19.03
N MET A 141 -5.40 -9.66 20.08
CA MET A 141 -4.17 -8.87 19.95
C MET A 141 -3.08 -9.63 19.17
N LEU A 142 -2.89 -10.92 19.45
CA LEU A 142 -1.96 -11.80 18.71
C LEU A 142 -2.35 -11.88 17.23
N ALA A 143 -3.62 -12.11 16.92
CA ALA A 143 -4.10 -12.17 15.55
C ALA A 143 -3.89 -10.84 14.81
N GLN A 144 -4.19 -9.71 15.46
CA GLN A 144 -3.92 -8.38 14.89
C GLN A 144 -2.44 -8.16 14.61
N HIS A 145 -1.56 -8.58 15.51
CA HIS A 145 -0.13 -8.48 15.29
C HIS A 145 0.33 -9.30 14.07
N LEU A 146 -0.12 -10.56 13.95
CA LEU A 146 0.23 -11.43 12.83
C LEU A 146 -0.22 -10.86 11.47
N ILE A 147 -1.37 -10.19 11.41
CA ILE A 147 -1.86 -9.56 10.19
C ILE A 147 -1.08 -8.29 9.85
N THR A 148 -0.79 -7.48 10.85
CA THR A 148 -0.18 -6.16 10.64
C THR A 148 1.32 -6.23 10.44
N GLN A 149 2.01 -7.21 11.03
CA GLN A 149 3.45 -7.39 10.91
C GLN A 149 3.95 -7.42 9.45
N PRO A 150 3.47 -8.29 8.55
CA PRO A 150 3.95 -8.32 7.16
C PRO A 150 3.64 -7.02 6.40
N VAL A 151 2.56 -6.31 6.77
CA VAL A 151 2.24 -4.99 6.21
C VAL A 151 3.28 -3.96 6.64
N PHE A 152 3.65 -3.95 7.92
CA PHE A 152 4.72 -3.08 8.42
C PHE A 152 6.07 -3.41 7.80
N GLU A 153 6.42 -4.69 7.65
CA GLU A 153 7.66 -5.10 6.98
C GLU A 153 7.72 -4.65 5.52
N ALA A 154 6.59 -4.73 4.79
CA ALA A 154 6.51 -4.27 3.41
C ALA A 154 6.56 -2.73 3.29
N LEU A 155 5.93 -2.00 4.22
CA LEU A 155 5.93 -0.53 4.24
C LEU A 155 7.29 0.04 4.65
N PHE A 156 7.98 -0.64 5.55
CA PHE A 156 9.23 -0.18 6.15
C PHE A 156 10.37 -1.18 5.91
N ALA A 157 10.63 -1.53 4.65
CA ALA A 157 11.64 -2.52 4.28
C ALA A 157 13.06 -2.26 4.86
N ASN A 158 13.38 -1.01 5.21
CA ASN A 158 14.66 -0.62 5.83
C ASN A 158 14.65 -0.62 7.36
N TYR A 159 13.51 -0.91 8.00
CA TYR A 159 13.35 -0.90 9.45
C TYR A 159 12.90 -2.27 9.94
N LYS A 160 13.71 -2.93 10.76
CA LYS A 160 13.40 -4.26 11.29
C LYS A 160 12.46 -4.17 12.49
N PHE A 161 11.20 -3.81 12.23
CA PHE A 161 10.19 -3.61 13.27
C PHE A 161 10.08 -4.80 14.23
N ALA A 162 9.99 -6.03 13.70
CA ALA A 162 9.89 -7.24 14.52
C ALA A 162 11.15 -7.52 15.35
N ALA A 163 12.33 -7.12 14.85
CA ALA A 163 13.60 -7.36 15.53
C ALA A 163 13.92 -6.30 16.58
N GLU A 164 13.38 -5.09 16.48
CA GLU A 164 13.69 -3.98 17.41
C GLU A 164 12.57 -3.73 18.43
N ASN A 165 11.33 -4.15 18.15
CA ASN A 165 10.20 -3.93 19.05
C ASN A 165 10.08 -5.07 20.09
N PRO A 166 10.26 -4.80 21.40
CA PRO A 166 10.17 -5.84 22.44
C PRO A 166 8.79 -6.51 22.51
N MET A 167 7.72 -5.78 22.19
CA MET A 167 6.37 -6.35 22.11
C MET A 167 6.23 -7.30 20.92
N ALA A 168 6.80 -6.94 19.77
CA ALA A 168 6.77 -7.81 18.58
C ALA A 168 7.58 -9.10 18.82
N GLN A 169 8.75 -8.99 19.44
CA GLN A 169 9.55 -10.15 19.84
C GLN A 169 8.79 -11.08 20.79
N ALA A 170 8.13 -10.52 21.81
CA ALA A 170 7.34 -11.29 22.75
C ALA A 170 6.14 -12.00 22.08
N LEU A 171 5.48 -11.33 21.13
CA LEU A 171 4.38 -11.91 20.36
C LEU A 171 4.87 -13.03 19.42
N GLN A 172 6.04 -12.88 18.81
CA GLN A 172 6.63 -13.92 17.95
C GLN A 172 7.03 -15.17 18.72
N GLN A 173 7.52 -15.04 19.96
CA GLN A 173 7.90 -16.20 20.78
C GLN A 173 6.72 -17.12 21.13
N VAL A 174 5.49 -16.59 21.13
CA VAL A 174 4.27 -17.37 21.41
C VAL A 174 3.79 -18.14 20.19
N VAL A 175 4.14 -17.66 19.00
CA VAL A 175 3.66 -18.21 17.71
C VAL A 175 4.72 -19.09 17.03
N ALA A 176 5.98 -19.00 17.44
CA ALA A 176 7.10 -19.81 16.96
C ALA A 176 7.07 -21.25 17.50
#